data_AF-A0A959NHH2-F1
#
_entry.id   AF-A0A959NHH2-F1
#
_cell.length_a   1.000
_cell.length_b   1.000
_cell.length_c   1.000
_cell.angle_alpha   90.00
_cell.angle_beta   90.00
_cell.angle_gamma   90.00
#
_symmetry.space_group_name_H-M   'P 1'
#
loop_
_entity.id
_entity.type
_entity.pdbx_description
1 polymer ?
#
loop_
_entity_poly.entity_id
_entity_poly.type
_entity_poly.pdbx_seq_one_letter_code
_entity_poly.pdbx_strand_id
1 'polypeptide(L)'
;AKGFVKIIVPDIPAPCFTNSSLNTIKKQMPELTISEIKVYDQTGTLKQIKKIANAKEADLNISGYKTGIYIIEITNGKYKERQQVMIHE
;
A
#
# COMPACT_ATOMS: atom_id res chain seq x y z
N ALA A 1 14.33 30.59 -33.73
CA ALA A 1 14.51 29.14 -33.54
C ALA A 1 13.37 28.61 -32.67
N LYS A 2 12.55 27.68 -33.17
CA LYS A 2 11.53 27.00 -32.36
C LYS A 2 12.00 25.57 -32.13
N GLY A 3 12.49 25.27 -30.93
CA GLY A 3 12.84 23.92 -30.52
C GLY A 3 11.57 23.18 -30.12
N PHE A 4 11.35 21.99 -30.67
CA PHE A 4 10.26 21.11 -30.26
C PHE A 4 10.86 20.05 -29.34
N VAL A 5 10.46 20.04 -28.07
CA VAL A 5 10.77 18.94 -27.15
C VAL A 5 9.83 17.79 -27.48
N LYS A 6 10.40 16.68 -27.97
CA LYS A 6 9.65 15.45 -28.26
C LYS A 6 9.48 14.68 -26.96
N ILE A 7 8.30 14.80 -26.35
CA ILE A 7 7.92 14.00 -25.18
C ILE A 7 7.60 12.59 -25.69
N ILE A 8 8.46 11.63 -25.37
CA ILE A 8 8.20 10.21 -25.64
C ILE A 8 7.54 9.66 -24.38
N VAL A 9 6.24 9.39 -24.46
CA VAL A 9 5.55 8.64 -23.42
C VAL A 9 5.98 7.18 -23.60
N PRO A 10 6.70 6.57 -22.63
CA PRO A 10 7.02 5.17 -22.72
C PRO A 10 5.72 4.37 -22.66
N ASP A 11 5.49 3.52 -23.65
CA ASP A 11 4.43 2.53 -23.63
C ASP A 11 4.82 1.46 -22.61
N ILE A 12 4.29 1.57 -21.39
CA ILE A 12 4.56 0.61 -20.32
C ILE A 12 3.50 -0.48 -20.46
N PRO A 13 3.85 -1.68 -20.97
CA PRO A 13 2.87 -2.74 -21.13
C PRO A 13 2.32 -3.14 -19.76
N ALA A 14 1.01 -3.35 -19.69
CA ALA A 14 0.36 -3.91 -18.50
C ALA A 14 1.03 -5.25 -18.13
N PRO A 15 1.18 -5.58 -16.84
CA PRO A 15 1.82 -6.84 -16.44
C PRO A 15 0.98 -8.02 -16.94
N CYS A 16 1.47 -8.69 -17.98
CA CYS A 16 0.84 -9.88 -18.54
C CYS A 16 1.07 -11.06 -17.59
N PHE A 17 0.01 -11.56 -16.95
CA PHE A 17 0.04 -12.88 -16.31
C PHE A 17 -0.05 -13.96 -17.40
N THR A 18 1.07 -14.57 -17.75
CA THR A 18 1.09 -15.72 -18.68
C THR A 18 0.76 -17.00 -17.92
N ASN A 19 -0.45 -17.52 -18.12
CA ASN A 19 -0.82 -18.88 -17.74
C ASN A 19 -0.39 -19.84 -18.86
N SER A 20 0.72 -20.57 -18.68
CA SER A 20 1.03 -21.77 -19.49
C SER A 20 2.07 -22.67 -18.80
N SER A 21 1.57 -23.85 -18.39
CA SER A 21 2.24 -25.14 -18.13
C SER A 21 3.38 -25.26 -17.09
N LEU A 22 3.22 -26.28 -16.25
CA LEU A 22 4.03 -26.61 -15.08
C LEU A 22 5.50 -26.93 -15.40
N ASN A 23 6.43 -26.12 -14.87
CA ASN A 23 7.48 -26.58 -13.93
C ASN A 23 8.26 -25.40 -13.34
N THR A 24 8.01 -25.16 -12.05
CA THR A 24 9.00 -24.81 -11.02
C THR A 24 10.04 -23.73 -11.35
N ILE A 25 9.66 -22.45 -11.29
CA ILE A 25 10.13 -21.53 -10.24
C ILE A 25 8.96 -20.56 -9.99
N LYS A 26 8.06 -20.92 -9.05
CA LYS A 26 7.33 -19.89 -8.32
C LYS A 26 8.43 -19.08 -7.66
N LYS A 27 8.84 -17.96 -8.25
CA LYS A 27 9.52 -16.92 -7.47
C LYS A 27 8.43 -16.51 -6.49
N GLN A 28 8.40 -17.19 -5.35
CA GLN A 28 7.57 -16.85 -4.22
C GLN A 28 7.93 -15.38 -3.99
N MET A 29 7.08 -14.47 -4.47
CA MET A 29 7.06 -13.15 -3.86
C MET A 29 6.88 -13.48 -2.38
N PRO A 30 7.80 -13.03 -1.51
CA PRO A 30 7.68 -13.30 -0.10
C PRO A 30 6.26 -12.87 0.27
N GLU A 31 5.50 -13.80 0.82
CA GLU A 31 4.10 -13.58 1.14
C GLU A 31 4.05 -12.38 2.09
N LEU A 32 3.64 -11.21 1.58
CA LEU A 32 3.70 -9.97 2.32
C LEU A 32 2.60 -10.03 3.39
N THR A 33 3.01 -10.39 4.60
CA THR A 33 2.15 -10.39 5.77
C THR A 33 2.12 -9.02 6.44
N ILE A 34 1.08 -8.75 7.21
CA ILE A 34 0.92 -7.56 8.01
C ILE A 34 1.27 -7.91 9.46
N SER A 35 2.27 -7.25 10.02
CA SER A 35 2.62 -7.38 11.44
C SER A 35 2.06 -6.25 12.29
N GLU A 36 1.92 -5.04 11.74
CA GLU A 36 1.43 -3.89 12.47
C GLU A 36 0.80 -2.85 11.54
N ILE A 37 -0.29 -2.25 12.03
CA ILE A 37 -0.96 -1.12 11.40
C ILE A 37 -0.94 0.04 12.39
N LYS A 38 -0.53 1.22 11.93
CA LYS A 38 -0.57 2.47 12.70
C LYS A 38 -1.41 3.50 11.97
N VAL A 39 -2.19 4.26 12.71
CA VAL A 39 -3.00 5.36 12.17
C VAL A 39 -2.53 6.66 12.77
N TYR A 40 -2.20 7.62 11.92
CA TYR A 40 -1.81 8.98 12.30
C TYR A 40 -2.84 9.97 11.79
N ASP A 41 -3.06 11.06 12.51
CA ASP A 41 -3.77 12.21 11.96
C ASP A 41 -2.88 13.04 11.03
N GLN A 42 -3.46 14.05 10.38
CA GLN A 42 -2.78 15.00 9.50
C GLN A 42 -1.63 15.77 10.16
N THR A 43 -1.57 15.83 11.49
CA THR A 43 -0.46 16.47 12.22
C THR A 43 0.69 15.49 12.51
N GLY A 44 0.54 14.22 12.13
CA GLY A 44 1.47 13.14 12.44
C GLY A 44 1.27 12.54 13.82
N THR A 45 0.20 12.90 14.54
CA THR A 45 -0.09 12.33 15.87
C THR A 45 -0.67 10.94 15.72
N LEU A 46 -0.05 9.96 16.36
CA LEU A 46 -0.51 8.58 16.38
C LEU A 46 -1.85 8.48 17.13
N LYS A 47 -2.88 7.98 16.45
CA LYS A 47 -4.22 7.73 17.01
C LYS A 47 -4.43 6.28 17.41
N GLN A 48 -3.88 5.34 16.65
CA GLN A 48 -4.08 3.91 16.90
C GLN A 48 -2.89 3.09 16.45
N ILE A 49 -2.59 2.03 17.22
CA ILE A 49 -1.70 0.95 16.83
C ILE A 49 -2.49 -0.36 16.93
N LYS A 50 -2.41 -1.19 15.90
CA LYS A 50 -2.92 -2.56 15.90
C LYS A 50 -1.78 -3.50 15.51
N LYS A 51 -1.33 -4.32 16.47
CA LYS A 51 -0.36 -5.38 16.22
C LYS A 51 -1.07 -6.65 15.79
N ILE A 52 -0.52 -7.33 14.80
CA ILE A 52 -1.13 -8.48 14.14
C ILE A 52 -0.06 -9.56 14.01
N ALA A 53 -0.42 -10.81 14.27
CA ALA A 53 0.49 -11.95 14.15
C ALA A 53 0.60 -12.41 12.69
N ASN A 54 1.18 -11.58 11.83
CA ASN A 54 1.44 -11.88 10.41
C ASN A 54 0.19 -12.35 9.64
N ALA A 55 -0.80 -11.48 9.52
CA ALA A 55 -2.01 -11.78 8.74
C ALA A 55 -1.87 -11.28 7.29
N LYS A 56 -2.59 -11.92 6.37
CA LYS A 56 -2.69 -11.43 4.97
C LYS A 56 -3.63 -10.24 4.84
N GLU A 57 -4.65 -10.21 5.69
CA GLU A 57 -5.71 -9.22 5.70
C GLU A 57 -5.98 -8.81 7.15
N ALA A 58 -6.38 -7.56 7.35
CA ALA A 58 -6.72 -7.05 8.66
C ALA A 58 -7.72 -5.91 8.55
N ASP A 59 -8.82 -6.03 9.29
CA ASP A 59 -9.81 -4.96 9.38
C ASP A 59 -9.34 -3.86 10.32
N LEU A 60 -9.60 -2.61 9.94
CA LEU A 60 -9.38 -1.44 10.76
C LEU A 60 -10.71 -0.70 10.93
N ASN A 61 -11.21 -0.65 12.17
CA ASN A 61 -12.42 0.10 12.47
C ASN A 61 -12.07 1.59 12.64
N ILE A 62 -12.61 2.42 11.73
CA ILE A 62 -12.44 3.88 11.72
C ILE A 62 -13.70 4.65 12.12
N SER A 63 -14.74 3.96 12.58
CA SER A 63 -16.08 4.56 12.82
C SER A 63 -16.10 5.64 13.92
N GLY A 64 -15.08 5.68 14.78
CA GLY A 64 -14.94 6.70 15.83
C GLY A 64 -14.04 7.88 15.46
N TYR A 65 -13.52 7.92 14.23
CA TYR A 65 -12.61 8.97 13.79
C TYR A 65 -13.42 10.17 13.30
N LYS A 66 -12.89 11.37 13.55
CA LYS A 66 -13.51 12.60 13.04
C LYS A 66 -13.28 12.70 11.53
N THR A 67 -14.12 13.44 10.84
CA THR A 67 -13.88 13.86 9.45
C THR A 67 -12.50 14.51 9.34
N GLY A 68 -11.72 14.10 8.34
CA GLY A 68 -10.37 14.61 8.13
C GLY A 68 -9.43 13.64 7.43
N ILE A 69 -8.17 14.04 7.32
CA ILE A 69 -7.12 13.27 6.68
C ILE A 69 -6.36 12.46 7.73
N TYR A 70 -6.18 11.18 7.43
CA TYR A 70 -5.40 10.24 8.21
C TYR A 70 -4.37 9.54 7.35
N ILE A 71 -3.27 9.15 7.97
CA ILE A 71 -2.21 8.38 7.35
C ILE A 71 -2.21 7.01 8.01
N ILE A 72 -2.46 5.97 7.22
CA ILE A 72 -2.38 4.59 7.63
C ILE A 72 -1.01 4.06 7.22
N GLU A 73 -0.29 3.52 8.18
CA GLU A 73 1.01 2.90 7.98
C GLU A 73 0.92 1.41 8.27
N ILE A 74 1.27 0.59 7.29
CA ILE A 74 1.22 -0.88 7.36
C ILE A 74 2.66 -1.38 7.29
N THR A 75 3.05 -2.28 8.20
CA THR A 75 4.42 -2.83 8.25
C THR A 75 4.46 -4.32 8.54
N ASN A 76 5.47 -4.98 7.98
CA ASN A 76 5.84 -6.38 8.25
C ASN A 76 7.20 -6.49 8.97
N GLY A 77 7.63 -5.42 9.65
CA GLY A 77 8.95 -5.30 10.28
C GLY A 77 10.12 -5.09 9.29
N LYS A 78 10.03 -5.60 8.05
CA LYS A 78 11.02 -5.38 6.98
C LYS A 78 10.59 -4.31 5.97
N TYR A 79 9.31 -4.30 5.64
CA TYR A 79 8.71 -3.38 4.67
C TYR A 79 7.65 -2.54 5.35
N LYS A 80 7.50 -1.31 4.85
CA LYS A 80 6.54 -0.35 5.35
C LYS A 80 5.89 0.38 4.19
N GLU A 81 4.57 0.48 4.24
CA GLU A 81 3.74 1.19 3.30
C GLU A 81 2.94 2.25 4.03
N ARG A 82 2.72 3.40 3.38
CA ARG A 82 1.93 4.50 3.92
C ARG A 82 0.88 4.90 2.91
N GLN A 83 -0.37 4.95 3.36
CA GLN A 83 -1.50 5.36 2.56
C GLN A 83 -2.25 6.50 3.25
N GLN A 84 -2.60 7.53 2.48
CA GLN A 84 -3.47 8.60 2.97
C GLN A 84 -4.92 8.22 2.73
N VAL A 85 -5.76 8.42 3.75
CA VAL A 85 -7.21 8.19 3.71
C VAL A 85 -7.91 9.45 4.20
N MET A 86 -8.92 9.88 3.45
CA MET A 86 -9.81 10.96 3.85
C MET A 86 -11.11 10.34 4.36
N ILE A 87 -11.46 10.65 5.60
CA ILE A 87 -12.75 10.29 6.19
C ILE A 87 -13.67 11.50 5.98
N HIS A 88 -14.80 11.27 5.32
CA HIS A 88 -15.89 12.23 5.18
C HIS A 88 -17.18 11.61 5.69
N GLU A 89 -18.14 12.46 6.07
CA GLU A 89 -19.52 12.06 6.39
C GLU A 89 -20.34 11.69 5.16
#